data_AF-A0A379GB37-F1
#
_entry.id   AF-A0A379GB37-F1
#
_cell.length_a   1.000
_cell.length_b   1.000
_cell.length_c   1.000
_cell.angle_alpha   90.00
_cell.angle_beta   90.00
_cell.angle_gamma   90.00
#
_symmetry.space_group_name_H-M   'P 1'
#
loop_
_entity.id
_entity.type
_entity.pdbx_description
1 polymer ?
#
loop_
_entity_poly.entity_id
_entity_poly.type
_entity_poly.pdbx_seq_one_letter_code
_entity_poly.pdbx_strand_id
1 'polypeptide(L)'
;MVAAQWLLEAERQMDEAAIYTIHGFCQRMLATNAFESGVLFEQVLIQDEYELKKRVCADFWRRHCYPLSYDVAYAVSEIWSGPEQLLYEIQPYFTRRMPRNSRY
;
A
#
# COMPACT_ATOMS: atom_id res chain seq x y z
N MET A 1 23.04 31.90 32.46
CA MET A 1 22.06 31.20 33.32
C MET A 1 20.84 30.73 32.54
N VAL A 2 20.16 31.60 31.78
CA VAL A 2 18.94 31.23 31.01
C VAL A 2 19.15 30.06 30.03
N ALA A 3 20.25 30.04 29.27
CA ALA A 3 20.54 28.95 28.33
C ALA A 3 20.72 27.57 29.01
N ALA A 4 21.38 27.53 30.16
CA ALA A 4 21.53 26.28 30.93
C ALA A 4 20.18 25.79 31.48
N GLN A 5 19.30 26.72 31.85
CA GLN A 5 17.96 26.42 32.33
C GLN A 5 17.05 25.89 31.20
N TRP A 6 17.20 26.40 29.96
CA TRP A 6 16.52 25.85 28.79
C TRP A 6 16.98 24.44 28.43
N LEU A 7 18.28 24.16 28.55
CA LEU A 7 18.81 22.82 28.30
C LEU A 7 18.32 21.80 29.34
N LEU A 8 18.30 22.16 30.62
CA LEU A 8 17.75 21.32 31.69
C LEU A 8 16.25 21.04 31.49
N GLU A 9 15.50 22.03 31.04
CA GLU A 9 14.07 21.84 30.75
C GLU A 9 13.87 20.93 29.53
N ALA A 10 14.66 21.13 28.48
CA ALA A 10 14.62 20.27 27.29
C ALA A 10 15.02 18.81 27.59
N GLU A 11 16.02 18.59 28.46
CA GLU A 11 16.42 17.25 28.92
C GLU A 11 15.25 16.53 29.61
N ARG A 12 14.52 17.23 30.49
CA ARG A 12 13.37 16.66 31.20
C ARG A 12 12.18 16.36 30.30
N GLN A 13 12.08 17.03 29.14
CA GLN A 13 11.02 16.84 28.15
C GLN A 13 11.40 15.86 27.03
N MET A 14 12.57 15.19 27.10
CA MET A 14 12.99 14.26 26.04
C MET A 14 12.00 13.10 25.84
N ASP A 15 11.35 12.61 26.89
CA ASP A 15 10.37 11.51 26.80
C ASP A 15 9.09 11.91 26.02
N GLU A 16 8.79 13.20 25.96
CA GLU A 16 7.65 13.77 25.24
C GLU A 16 8.04 14.32 23.86
N ALA A 17 9.33 14.25 23.50
CA ALA A 17 9.81 14.77 22.24
C ALA A 17 9.12 14.09 21.06
N ALA A 18 8.69 14.88 20.09
CA ALA A 18 7.98 14.42 18.88
C ALA A 18 8.93 13.75 17.86
N ILE A 19 9.79 12.85 18.33
CA ILE A 19 10.74 12.09 17.51
C ILE A 19 10.03 10.84 17.01
N TYR A 20 9.56 10.90 15.77
CA TYR A 20 8.91 9.77 15.11
C TYR A 20 9.62 9.44 13.80
N THR A 21 9.53 8.18 13.39
CA THR A 21 9.71 7.86 11.98
C THR A 21 8.56 8.50 11.19
N ILE A 22 8.75 8.72 9.88
CA ILE A 22 7.69 9.26 9.01
C ILE A 22 6.38 8.47 9.17
N HIS A 23 6.46 7.14 9.28
CA HIS A 23 5.30 6.27 9.51
C HIS A 23 4.64 6.52 10.87
N GLY A 24 5.43 6.62 11.95
CA GLY A 24 4.91 6.91 13.28
C GLY A 24 4.21 8.27 13.37
N PHE A 25 4.73 9.28 12.66
CA PHE A 25 4.08 10.58 12.53
C PHE A 25 2.74 10.48 11.78
N CYS A 26 2.73 9.86 10.59
CA CYS A 26 1.51 9.70 9.78
C CYS A 26 0.42 8.92 10.52
N GLN A 27 0.79 7.83 11.19
CA GLN A 27 -0.15 7.01 11.97
C GLN A 27 -0.77 7.81 13.13
N ARG A 28 0.04 8.62 13.84
CA ARG A 28 -0.45 9.48 14.91
C ARG A 28 -1.37 10.58 14.38
N MET A 29 -1.05 11.19 13.24
CA MET A 29 -1.93 12.19 12.62
C MET A 29 -3.28 11.60 12.19
N LEU A 30 -3.29 10.40 11.62
CA LEU A 30 -4.53 9.69 11.24
C LEU A 30 -5.36 9.28 12.47
N ALA A 31 -4.71 8.85 13.56
CA ALA A 31 -5.39 8.52 14.80
C ALA A 31 -5.95 9.75 15.54
N THR A 32 -5.19 10.85 15.59
CA THR A 32 -5.58 12.07 16.31
C THR A 32 -6.73 12.81 15.61
N ASN A 33 -6.81 12.73 14.28
CA ASN A 33 -7.85 13.36 13.46
C ASN A 33 -8.85 12.35 12.87
N ALA A 34 -8.98 11.15 13.46
CA ALA A 34 -9.82 10.08 12.91
C ALA A 34 -11.29 10.51 12.69
N PHE A 35 -11.80 11.40 13.55
CA PHE A 35 -13.16 11.92 13.43
C PHE A 35 -13.35 12.89 12.25
N GLU A 36 -12.39 13.79 12.01
CA GLU A 36 -12.47 14.79 10.92
C GLU A 36 -12.12 14.19 9.55
N SER A 37 -11.33 13.11 9.53
CA SER A 37 -10.83 12.48 8.31
C SER A 37 -11.69 11.31 7.81
N GLY A 38 -12.68 10.87 8.60
CA GLY A 38 -13.60 9.78 8.23
C GLY A 38 -12.92 8.41 8.04
N VAL A 39 -11.67 8.26 8.50
CA VAL A 39 -10.89 7.03 8.33
C VAL A 39 -11.14 6.10 9.51
N LEU A 40 -11.34 4.81 9.23
CA LEU A 40 -11.55 3.78 10.24
C LEU A 40 -10.45 3.82 11.31
N PHE A 41 -10.87 3.81 12.58
CA PHE A 41 -10.03 3.96 13.78
C PHE A 41 -8.92 2.89 13.90
N GLU A 42 -9.06 1.77 13.18
CA GLU A 42 -8.09 0.68 13.13
C GLU A 42 -7.52 0.54 11.71
N GLN A 43 -6.39 1.21 11.47
CA GLN A 43 -5.59 0.99 10.27
C GLN A 43 -4.60 -0.15 10.52
N VAL A 44 -4.79 -1.26 9.81
CA VAL A 44 -3.82 -2.37 9.82
C VAL A 44 -2.76 -2.10 8.77
N LEU A 45 -1.50 -1.99 9.20
CA LEU A 45 -0.38 -1.91 8.28
C LEU A 45 -0.19 -3.27 7.59
N ILE A 46 -0.48 -3.32 6.29
CA ILE A 46 -0.19 -4.48 5.46
C ILE A 46 1.27 -4.36 5.01
N GLN A 47 2.17 -5.11 5.63
CA GLN A 47 3.60 -5.10 5.29
C GLN A 47 3.90 -5.82 3.98
N ASP A 48 3.13 -6.87 3.67
CA ASP A 48 3.24 -7.62 2.43
C ASP A 48 1.88 -7.67 1.70
N GLU A 49 1.80 -6.94 0.60
CA GLU A 49 0.62 -6.91 -0.27
C GLU A 49 0.57 -8.10 -1.25
N TYR A 50 1.56 -9.00 -1.25
CA TYR A 50 1.64 -10.09 -2.22
C TYR A 50 0.38 -10.97 -2.20
N GLU A 51 -0.08 -11.37 -1.01
CA GLU A 51 -1.30 -12.16 -0.86
C GLU A 51 -2.55 -11.42 -1.35
N LEU A 52 -2.61 -10.11 -1.16
CA LEU A 52 -3.71 -9.28 -1.68
C LEU A 52 -3.67 -9.24 -3.21
N LYS A 53 -2.48 -9.01 -3.79
CA LYS A 53 -2.27 -9.00 -5.25
C LYS A 53 -2.61 -10.34 -5.88
N LYS A 54 -2.24 -11.44 -5.22
CA LYS A 54 -2.59 -12.80 -5.66
C LYS A 54 -4.09 -13.02 -5.70
N ARG A 55 -4.83 -12.61 -4.66
CA ARG A 55 -6.30 -12.69 -4.65
C ARG A 55 -6.92 -11.86 -5.77
N VAL A 56 -6.47 -10.62 -5.94
CA VAL A 56 -6.98 -9.74 -7.02
C VAL A 56 -6.72 -10.33 -8.41
N CYS A 57 -5.53 -10.90 -8.64
CA CYS A 57 -5.18 -11.52 -9.91
C CYS A 57 -6.04 -12.77 -10.19
N ALA A 58 -6.25 -13.62 -9.18
CA ALA A 58 -7.13 -14.77 -9.29
C ALA A 58 -8.59 -14.36 -9.58
N ASP A 59 -9.08 -13.30 -8.92
CA ASP A 59 -10.42 -12.74 -9.16
C ASP A 59 -10.57 -12.21 -10.58
N PHE A 60 -9.57 -11.46 -11.08
CA PHE A 60 -9.52 -10.99 -12.45
C PHE A 60 -9.58 -12.17 -13.43
N TRP A 61 -8.74 -13.19 -13.22
CA TRP A 61 -8.70 -14.38 -14.07
C TRP A 61 -10.05 -15.11 -14.13
N ARG A 62 -10.70 -15.31 -12.97
CA ARG A 62 -12.02 -15.94 -12.91
C ARG A 62 -13.09 -15.15 -13.64
N ARG A 63 -13.03 -13.82 -13.61
CA ARG A 63 -14.03 -12.95 -14.26
C ARG A 63 -13.78 -12.74 -15.75
N HIS A 64 -12.53 -12.79 -16.19
CA HIS A 64 -12.17 -12.39 -17.56
C HIS A 64 -11.60 -13.50 -18.42
N CYS A 65 -10.97 -14.52 -17.84
CA CYS A 65 -10.37 -15.63 -18.58
C CYS A 65 -11.31 -16.84 -18.67
N TYR A 66 -12.05 -17.16 -17.60
CA TYR A 66 -12.99 -18.29 -17.61
C TYR A 66 -14.18 -18.16 -18.58
N PRO A 67 -14.78 -16.97 -18.80
CA PRO A 67 -15.91 -16.86 -19.74
C PRO A 67 -15.48 -16.74 -21.21
N LEU A 68 -14.19 -16.83 -21.52
CA LEU A 68 -13.71 -16.76 -22.90
C LEU A 68 -14.16 -17.97 -23.71
N SER A 69 -14.34 -17.77 -25.02
CA SER A 69 -14.51 -18.90 -25.95
C SER A 69 -13.25 -19.75 -25.98
N TYR A 70 -13.39 -21.02 -26.37
CA TYR A 70 -12.29 -21.98 -26.40
C TYR A 70 -11.07 -21.45 -27.16
N ASP A 71 -11.26 -20.87 -28.35
CA ASP A 71 -10.13 -20.39 -29.18
C ASP A 71 -9.34 -19.29 -28.47
N VAL A 72 -10.03 -18.38 -27.79
CA VAL A 72 -9.39 -17.27 -27.07
C VAL A 72 -8.78 -17.77 -25.76
N ALA A 73 -9.46 -18.66 -25.03
CA ALA A 73 -8.91 -19.28 -23.83
C ALA A 73 -7.64 -20.09 -24.13
N TYR A 74 -7.62 -20.80 -25.27
CA TYR A 74 -6.46 -21.54 -25.75
C TYR A 74 -5.28 -20.59 -26.03
N ALA A 75 -5.51 -19.52 -26.79
CA ALA A 75 -4.49 -18.51 -27.04
C ALA A 75 -3.97 -17.85 -25.75
N VAL A 76 -4.84 -17.59 -24.77
CA VAL A 76 -4.43 -17.07 -23.46
C VAL A 76 -3.58 -18.08 -22.69
N SER A 77 -3.92 -19.37 -22.75
CA SER A 77 -3.17 -20.43 -22.06
C SER A 77 -1.76 -20.65 -22.60
N GLU A 78 -1.52 -20.31 -23.87
CA GLU A 78 -0.18 -20.33 -24.49
C GLU A 78 0.72 -19.20 -23.95
N ILE A 79 0.14 -18.11 -23.46
CA ILE A 79 0.88 -16.95 -22.91
C ILE A 79 1.07 -17.12 -21.39
N TRP A 80 -0.01 -17.45 -20.68
CA TRP A 80 0.00 -17.60 -19.23
C TRP A 80 -0.66 -18.91 -18.82
N SER A 81 0.07 -19.76 -18.10
CA SER A 81 -0.44 -21.03 -17.58
C SER A 81 -1.50 -20.87 -16.47
N GLY A 82 -1.63 -19.67 -15.90
CA GLY A 82 -2.60 -19.36 -14.85
C GLY A 82 -2.43 -17.97 -14.24
N PRO A 83 -3.27 -17.63 -13.24
CA PRO A 83 -3.27 -16.32 -12.60
C PRO A 83 -1.95 -15.98 -11.89
N GLU A 84 -1.20 -16.97 -11.42
CA GLU A 84 0.12 -16.76 -10.80
C GLU A 84 1.16 -16.29 -11.82
N GLN A 85 1.14 -16.85 -13.04
CA GLN A 85 2.07 -16.44 -14.09
C GLN A 85 1.73 -15.04 -14.61
N LEU A 86 0.43 -14.73 -14.75
CA LEU A 86 -0.02 -13.38 -15.02
C LEU A 86 0.46 -12.41 -13.93
N LEU A 87 0.31 -12.76 -12.65
CA LEU A 87 0.75 -11.93 -11.53
C LEU A 87 2.26 -11.65 -11.60
N TYR A 88 3.06 -12.68 -11.86
CA TYR A 88 4.51 -12.55 -12.00
C TYR A 88 4.90 -11.55 -13.10
N GLU A 89 4.26 -11.63 -14.27
CA GLU A 89 4.54 -10.70 -15.36
C GLU A 89 4.10 -9.27 -15.10
N ILE A 90 2.96 -9.06 -14.44
CA ILE A 90 2.45 -7.72 -14.16
C ILE A 90 3.10 -7.09 -12.91
N GLN A 91 3.75 -7.88 -12.05
CA GLN A 91 4.34 -7.43 -10.79
C GLN A 91 5.25 -6.19 -10.93
N PRO A 92 6.15 -6.11 -11.93
CA PRO A 92 7.03 -4.96 -12.12
C PRO A 92 6.28 -3.64 -12.43
N TYR A 93 5.08 -3.71 -12.99
CA TYR A 93 4.27 -2.55 -13.35
C TYR A 93 3.55 -1.91 -12.17
N PHE A 94 3.40 -2.62 -11.03
CA PHE A 94 2.88 -2.02 -9.80
C PHE A 94 3.89 -1.05 -9.16
N THR A 95 5.19 -1.32 -9.32
CA THR A 95 6.27 -0.53 -8.71
C THR A 95 6.69 0.64 -9.60
N ARG A 96 6.59 0.48 -10.93
CA ARG A 96 6.72 1.60 -11.87
C ARG A 96 5.43 2.40 -11.86
N ARG A 97 5.44 3.52 -11.13
CA ARG A 97 4.41 4.58 -11.19
C ARG A 97 3.84 4.64 -12.61
N MET A 98 2.58 4.23 -12.78
CA MET A 98 1.94 4.24 -14.10
C MET A 98 2.20 5.61 -14.73
N PRO A 99 2.73 5.69 -15.97
CA PRO A 99 2.84 6.98 -16.64
C PRO A 99 1.45 7.59 -16.61
N ARG A 100 1.29 8.75 -15.93
CA ARG A 100 0.02 9.46 -15.86
C ARG A 100 -0.49 9.53 -17.29
N ASN A 101 -1.58 8.83 -17.56
CA ASN A 101 -2.23 8.92 -18.84
C ASN A 101 -2.73 10.36 -18.93
N SER A 102 -1.98 11.20 -19.64
CA SER A 102 -2.30 12.61 -19.85
C SER A 102 -3.42 12.69 -20.87
N ARG A 103 -4.61 12.22 -20.49
CA ARG A 103 -5.88 12.45 -21.17
C ARG A 103 -6.98 12.36 -20.11
N TYR A 104 -7.13 13.40 -19.30
CA TYR A 104 -8.09 14.51 -19.40
C TYR A 104 -7.67 15.59 -18.39
#